data_AF-A0A529ZQS6-F1
#
_entry.id   AF-A0A529ZQS6-F1
#
_cell.length_a   1.000
_cell.length_b   1.000
_cell.length_c   1.000
_cell.angle_alpha   90.00
_cell.angle_beta   90.00
_cell.angle_gamma   90.00
#
_symmetry.space_group_name_H-M   'P 1'
#
loop_
_entity.id
_entity.type
_entity.pdbx_description
1 polymer ?
#
loop_
_entity_poly.entity_id
_entity_poly.type
_entity_poly.pdbx_seq_one_letter_code
_entity_poly.pdbx_strand_id
1 'polypeptide(L)'
;MRAQIEKIEGRGRRVKSVLPFGITEVDLRLPGGGLTLGALHEVAGGGNGAVDGAAAALFVAGIAARTRGKVLWVITRPDLFAPALAQAGLPPDRVIYVEAGNDKTVLA
;
A
#
# COMPACT_ATOMS: atom_id res chain seq x y z
N MET A 1 -14.59 -18.60 -0.94
CA MET A 1 -13.99 -17.50 -0.15
C MET A 1 -13.64 -16.27 -1.00
N ARG A 2 -12.77 -16.34 -2.03
CA ARG A 2 -12.45 -15.18 -2.90
C ARG A 2 -13.68 -14.55 -3.60
N ALA A 3 -14.58 -15.38 -4.11
CA ALA A 3 -15.84 -14.92 -4.73
C ALA A 3 -16.84 -14.26 -3.75
N GLN A 4 -16.69 -14.49 -2.43
CA GLN A 4 -17.51 -13.80 -1.42
C GLN A 4 -16.97 -12.40 -1.12
N ILE A 5 -15.65 -12.23 -1.15
CA ILE A 5 -14.99 -10.93 -0.99
C ILE A 5 -15.36 -10.02 -2.18
N GLU A 6 -15.29 -10.54 -3.42
CA GLU A 6 -15.70 -9.80 -4.63
C GLU A 6 -17.16 -9.33 -4.61
N LYS A 7 -18.06 -10.04 -3.91
CA LYS A 7 -19.45 -9.64 -3.75
C LYS A 7 -19.66 -8.52 -2.73
N ILE A 8 -18.77 -8.40 -1.75
CA ILE A 8 -18.82 -7.33 -0.73
C ILE A 8 -18.23 -6.02 -1.28
N GLU A 9 -17.31 -6.08 -2.25
CA GLU A 9 -16.70 -4.93 -2.95
C GLU A 9 -17.67 -4.18 -3.91
N GLY A 10 -18.96 -4.13 -3.60
CA GLY A 10 -20.06 -3.76 -4.50
C GLY A 10 -19.91 -2.44 -5.29
N ARG A 11 -20.40 -2.53 -6.53
CA ARG A 11 -20.82 -1.47 -7.49
C ARG A 11 -19.73 -0.74 -8.28
N GLY A 12 -19.41 -1.38 -9.40
CA GLY A 12 -18.97 -0.75 -10.63
C GLY A 12 -17.99 -1.67 -11.32
N ARG A 13 -18.33 -2.17 -12.51
CA ARG A 13 -17.35 -2.79 -13.42
C ARG A 13 -16.39 -1.70 -13.91
N ARG A 14 -15.65 -1.08 -12.99
CA ARG A 14 -14.46 -0.30 -13.30
C ARG A 14 -13.48 -1.33 -13.86
N VAL A 15 -12.94 -1.04 -15.03
CA VAL A 15 -11.80 -1.78 -15.57
C VAL A 15 -10.78 -1.86 -14.43
N LYS A 16 -10.59 -3.06 -13.86
CA LYS A 16 -9.62 -3.28 -12.79
C LYS A 16 -8.25 -3.02 -13.42
N SER A 17 -7.73 -1.81 -13.23
CA SER A 17 -6.38 -1.47 -13.65
C SER A 17 -5.40 -2.15 -12.72
N VAL A 18 -4.33 -2.72 -13.26
CA VAL A 18 -3.29 -3.40 -12.49
C VAL A 18 -2.02 -2.54 -12.50
N LEU A 19 -1.35 -2.46 -11.36
CA LEU A 19 -0.03 -1.88 -11.21
C LEU A 19 1.01 -3.02 -11.17
N PRO A 20 1.70 -3.32 -12.29
CA PRO A 20 2.77 -4.33 -12.30
C PRO A 20 3.95 -3.86 -11.46
N PHE A 21 4.73 -4.76 -10.87
CA PHE A 21 6.01 -4.44 -10.22
C PHE A 21 7.09 -4.05 -11.23
N GLY A 22 6.96 -4.48 -12.48
CA GLY A 22 8.00 -4.31 -13.50
C GLY A 22 9.14 -5.32 -13.35
N ILE A 23 8.91 -6.38 -12.58
CA ILE A 23 9.81 -7.49 -12.38
C ILE A 23 9.05 -8.73 -12.84
N THR A 24 9.45 -9.27 -14.00
CA THR A 24 8.74 -10.36 -14.67
C THR A 24 8.49 -11.56 -13.74
N GLU A 25 9.48 -11.94 -12.94
CA GLU A 25 9.41 -13.06 -12.01
C GLU A 25 8.41 -12.84 -10.87
N VAL A 26 8.13 -11.59 -10.52
CA VAL A 26 7.12 -11.22 -9.52
C VAL A 26 5.74 -11.14 -10.19
N ASP A 27 5.65 -10.41 -11.30
CA ASP A 27 4.39 -10.14 -11.99
C ASP A 27 3.74 -11.44 -12.49
N LEU A 28 4.51 -12.41 -12.97
CA LEU A 28 4.00 -13.73 -13.38
C LEU A 28 3.40 -14.54 -12.22
N ARG A 29 3.80 -14.26 -10.97
CA ARG A 29 3.28 -14.95 -9.78
C ARG A 29 2.02 -14.29 -9.22
N LEU A 30 1.71 -13.07 -9.66
CA LEU A 30 0.56 -12.31 -9.18
C LEU A 30 -0.63 -12.47 -10.12
N PRO A 31 -1.84 -12.76 -9.60
CA PRO A 31 -3.04 -12.78 -10.41
C PRO A 31 -3.23 -11.44 -11.14
N GLY A 32 -3.33 -11.49 -12.47
CA GLY A 32 -3.49 -10.30 -13.30
C GLY A 32 -2.21 -9.51 -13.59
N GLY A 33 -1.02 -10.02 -13.19
CA GLY A 33 0.26 -9.42 -13.55
C GLY A 33 0.70 -8.25 -12.67
N GLY A 34 0.21 -8.16 -11.44
CA GLY A 34 0.56 -7.08 -10.51
C GLY A 34 -0.49 -6.82 -9.42
N LEU A 35 -0.41 -5.64 -8.80
CA LEU A 35 -1.36 -5.21 -7.78
C LEU A 35 -2.63 -4.65 -8.42
N THR A 36 -3.78 -5.26 -8.12
CA THR A 36 -5.08 -4.73 -8.57
C THR A 36 -5.36 -3.38 -7.90
N LEU A 37 -5.58 -2.33 -8.68
CA LEU A 37 -5.98 -1.02 -8.16
C LEU A 37 -7.44 -1.04 -7.69
N GLY A 38 -7.70 -0.37 -6.57
CA GLY A 38 -9.02 -0.40 -5.91
C GLY A 38 -9.28 -1.64 -5.05
N ALA A 39 -8.26 -2.49 -4.84
CA ALA A 39 -8.31 -3.60 -3.89
C ALA A 39 -7.44 -3.29 -2.66
N LEU A 40 -7.71 -4.00 -1.56
CA LEU A 40 -6.86 -3.98 -0.37
C LEU A 40 -5.65 -4.90 -0.56
N HIS A 41 -4.45 -4.39 -0.25
CA HIS A 41 -3.20 -5.15 -0.26
C HIS A 41 -2.55 -5.06 1.12
N GLU A 42 -2.10 -6.21 1.63
CA GLU A 42 -1.34 -6.29 2.87
C GLU A 42 0.14 -6.55 2.54
N VAL A 43 1.03 -5.81 3.20
CA VAL A 43 2.47 -5.98 3.11
C VAL A 43 3.01 -6.13 4.52
N ALA A 44 3.68 -7.25 4.77
CA ALA A 44 4.32 -7.55 6.04
C ALA A 44 5.75 -8.03 5.79
N GLY A 45 6.65 -7.75 6.74
CA GLY A 45 7.96 -8.38 6.80
C GLY A 45 7.88 -9.83 7.30
N GLY A 46 9.03 -10.52 7.32
CA GLY A 46 9.11 -11.91 7.76
C GLY A 46 8.99 -12.11 9.27
N GLY A 47 9.04 -11.01 10.04
CA GLY A 47 8.97 -11.01 11.49
C GLY A 47 8.19 -9.83 12.06
N ASN A 48 8.20 -9.71 13.39
CA ASN A 48 7.44 -8.70 14.13
C ASN A 48 8.33 -7.56 14.68
N GLY A 49 9.53 -7.38 14.11
CA GLY A 49 10.50 -6.40 14.54
C GLY A 49 10.33 -5.03 13.90
N ALA A 50 10.95 -4.00 14.49
CA ALA A 50 10.95 -2.65 13.93
C ALA A 50 11.56 -2.58 12.51
N VAL A 51 12.57 -3.42 12.23
CA VAL A 51 13.21 -3.50 10.90
C VAL A 51 12.25 -4.08 9.87
N ASP A 52 11.47 -5.10 10.24
CA ASP A 52 10.45 -5.70 9.36
C ASP A 52 9.37 -4.69 8.99
N GLY A 53 8.90 -3.91 9.98
CA GLY A 53 7.93 -2.84 9.76
C GLY A 53 8.49 -1.73 8.87
N ALA A 54 9.74 -1.30 9.09
CA ALA A 54 10.39 -0.29 8.26
C ALA A 54 10.57 -0.76 6.80
N ALA A 55 10.95 -2.03 6.61
CA ALA A 55 11.08 -2.61 5.27
C ALA A 55 9.74 -2.67 4.54
N ALA A 56 8.68 -3.11 5.21
CA ALA A 56 7.33 -3.12 4.66
C ALA A 56 6.85 -1.71 4.30
N ALA A 57 7.05 -0.73 5.18
CA ALA A 57 6.71 0.66 4.94
C ALA A 57 7.45 1.24 3.72
N LEU A 58 8.76 1.03 3.60
CA LEU A 58 9.54 1.50 2.46
C LEU A 58 9.12 0.83 1.15
N PHE A 59 8.79 -0.45 1.19
CA PHE A 59 8.28 -1.17 0.02
C PHE A 59 6.94 -0.58 -0.44
N VAL A 60 6.00 -0.34 0.50
CA VAL A 60 4.72 0.31 0.21
C VAL A 60 4.92 1.74 -0.30
N ALA A 61 5.88 2.48 0.23
CA ALA A 61 6.21 3.82 -0.23
C ALA A 61 6.64 3.83 -1.71
N GLY A 62 7.51 2.89 -2.10
CA GLY A 62 7.93 2.72 -3.50
C GLY A 62 6.78 2.31 -4.42
N ILE A 63 5.84 1.49 -3.95
CA ILE A 63 4.60 1.18 -4.69
C ILE A 63 3.75 2.44 -4.86
N ALA A 64 3.50 3.17 -3.77
CA ALA A 64 2.67 4.36 -3.75
C ALA A 64 3.26 5.49 -4.63
N ALA A 65 4.58 5.63 -4.67
CA ALA A 65 5.30 6.55 -5.55
C ALA A 65 4.97 6.35 -7.04
N ARG A 66 4.66 5.11 -7.45
CA ARG A 66 4.30 4.76 -8.83
C ARG A 66 2.84 5.06 -9.17
N THR A 67 2.05 5.53 -8.20
CA THR A 67 0.66 5.97 -8.38
C THR A 67 0.55 7.48 -8.60
N ARG A 68 -0.62 7.94 -9.04
CA ARG A 68 -0.93 9.37 -9.24
C ARG A 68 -1.81 9.92 -8.11
N GLY A 69 -1.69 11.22 -7.81
CA GLY A 69 -2.56 11.93 -6.84
C GLY A 69 -2.19 11.71 -5.38
N LYS A 70 -2.70 12.48 -4.43
CA LYS A 70 -2.21 12.45 -3.03
C LYS A 70 -2.26 11.03 -2.40
N VAL A 71 -1.26 10.71 -1.60
CA VAL A 71 -1.16 9.47 -0.81
C VAL A 71 -1.49 9.83 0.64
N LEU A 72 -2.49 9.17 1.20
CA LEU A 72 -2.82 9.26 2.61
C LEU A 72 -1.98 8.24 3.38
N TRP A 73 -1.15 8.71 4.30
CA TRP A 73 -0.33 7.87 5.15
C TRP A 73 -0.86 7.91 6.58
N VAL A 74 -1.61 6.87 6.94
CA VAL A 74 -2.29 6.77 8.24
C VAL A 74 -1.41 6.00 9.22
N ILE A 75 -1.13 6.59 10.36
CA ILE A 75 -0.24 6.06 11.41
C ILE A 75 -0.96 6.08 12.76
N THR A 76 -0.59 5.15 13.65
CA THR A 76 -1.06 5.14 15.03
C THR A 76 -0.20 5.98 15.95
N ARG A 77 1.07 6.19 15.57
CA ARG A 77 2.08 6.95 16.33
C ARG A 77 2.95 7.75 15.37
N PRO A 78 3.48 8.91 15.79
CA PRO A 78 4.38 9.74 14.97
C PRO A 78 5.82 9.18 14.96
N ASP A 79 5.99 7.92 14.56
CA ASP A 79 7.29 7.22 14.51
C ASP A 79 7.87 7.10 13.08
N LEU A 80 7.17 7.67 12.10
CA LEU A 80 7.60 7.65 10.71
C LEU A 80 8.71 8.67 10.43
N PHE A 81 9.82 8.20 9.87
CA PHE A 81 10.86 9.07 9.33
C PHE A 81 10.53 9.50 7.88
N ALA A 82 9.85 10.64 7.73
CA ALA A 82 9.38 11.17 6.44
C ALA A 82 10.44 11.25 5.32
N PRO A 83 11.72 11.62 5.57
CA PRO A 83 12.75 11.65 4.52
C PRO A 83 12.98 10.30 3.84
N ALA A 84 12.73 9.18 4.54
CA ALA A 84 12.87 7.85 3.94
C ALA A 84 11.79 7.55 2.90
N LEU A 85 10.58 8.11 3.04
CA LEU A 85 9.54 8.02 1.99
C LEU A 85 9.97 8.77 0.72
N ALA A 86 10.55 9.96 0.89
CA ALA A 86 11.09 10.73 -0.23
C ALA A 86 12.22 9.97 -0.95
N GLN A 87 13.10 9.32 -0.19
CA GLN A 87 14.16 8.46 -0.73
C GLN A 87 13.60 7.26 -1.50
N ALA A 88 12.48 6.69 -1.05
CA ALA A 88 11.75 5.64 -1.77
C ALA A 88 10.99 6.15 -3.02
N GLY A 89 11.07 7.45 -3.33
CA GLY A 89 10.45 8.07 -4.50
C GLY A 89 9.07 8.68 -4.25
N LEU A 90 8.60 8.73 -2.99
CA LEU A 90 7.33 9.35 -2.63
C LEU A 90 7.59 10.75 -2.02
N PRO A 91 7.54 11.82 -2.83
CA PRO A 91 7.96 13.14 -2.38
C PRO A 91 6.99 13.75 -1.35
N PRO A 92 7.44 14.69 -0.48
CA PRO A 92 6.62 15.22 0.60
C PRO A 92 5.32 15.90 0.14
N ASP A 93 5.33 16.54 -1.03
CA ASP A 93 4.14 17.18 -1.60
C ASP A 93 3.07 16.16 -2.03
N ARG A 94 3.41 14.88 -2.15
CA ARG A 94 2.48 13.79 -2.47
C ARG A 94 1.87 13.13 -1.23
N VAL A 95 2.35 13.42 -0.02
CA VAL A 95 1.93 12.72 1.21
C VAL A 95 1.08 13.60 2.11
N ILE A 96 0.00 13.03 2.63
CA ILE A 96 -0.81 13.60 3.70
C ILE A 96 -0.71 12.64 4.89
N TYR A 97 -0.22 13.12 6.03
CA TYR A 97 -0.11 12.31 7.25
C TYR A 97 -1.38 12.40 8.08
N VAL A 98 -1.84 11.25 8.57
CA VAL A 98 -2.99 11.17 9.49
C VAL A 98 -2.58 10.35 10.71
N GLU A 99 -2.63 10.96 11.88
CA GLU A 99 -2.44 10.29 13.15
C GLU A 99 -3.81 9.86 13.70
N ALA A 100 -4.12 8.57 13.56
CA ALA A 100 -5.41 8.01 13.96
C ALA A 100 -5.44 7.56 15.44
N GLY A 101 -4.28 7.53 16.11
CA GLY A 101 -4.12 7.25 17.54
C GLY A 101 -4.33 5.78 17.98
N ASN A 102 -5.09 4.97 17.23
CA ASN A 102 -5.29 3.54 17.50
C ASN A 102 -5.62 2.73 16.23
N ASP A 103 -5.40 1.42 16.27
CA ASP A 103 -5.57 0.51 15.13
C ASP A 103 -7.00 0.50 14.57
N LYS A 104 -8.03 0.66 15.42
CA LYS A 104 -9.43 0.66 14.96
C LYS A 104 -9.71 1.89 14.10
N THR A 105 -9.14 3.03 14.45
CA THR A 105 -9.32 4.28 13.71
C THR A 105 -8.47 4.35 12.44
N VAL A 106 -7.37 3.59 12.35
CA VAL A 106 -6.55 3.50 11.13
C VAL A 106 -7.30 2.84 9.97
N LEU A 107 -8.19 1.88 10.28
CA LEU A 107 -8.91 1.08 9.28
C LEU A 107 -10.38 1.48 9.12
N ALA A 108 -10.80 2.61 9.72
CA ALA A 108 -12.19 3.07 9.78
C ALA A 108 -12.69 3.69 8.48
#